data_AF-A0A0T6BDU6-F1
#
_entry.id   AF-A0A0T6BDU6-F1
#
_cell.length_a   1.000
_cell.length_b   1.000
_cell.length_c   1.000
_cell.angle_alpha   90.00
_cell.angle_beta   90.00
_cell.angle_gamma   90.00
#
_symmetry.space_group_name_H-M   'P 1'
#
loop_
_entity.id
_entity.type
_entity.pdbx_description
1 polymer ?
#
loop_
_entity_poly.entity_id
_entity_poly.type
_entity_poly.pdbx_seq_one_letter_code
_entity_poly.pdbx_strand_id
1 'polypeptide(L)'
;SHPAISLLAETTGRSIFSPSAENSKFQEDPHAVKDALLTYVCHGSSLPCETPTNCVRRQNVVGIFAYTDWVSHQKWKNWDWRRLCLLRSYGLVRHIVSQMLAMVSSSGPYVVLYSGHDHTIEHLSAALGLQSDPLLLRYAARLVFEVYHNSTESQAGASGLYFRLLTNGKDVTKQINFCKKSTVLNSKVSLCKIENIIRFLHDDYFSIFNVTNFKDACYQKL
;
A
#
# COMPACT_ATOMS: atom_id res chain seq x y z
N SER A 1 -17.75 -3.94 14.42
CA SER A 1 -16.56 -4.51 15.09
C SER A 1 -16.99 -5.57 16.09
N HIS A 2 -16.18 -6.59 16.36
CA HIS A 2 -16.51 -7.57 17.40
C HIS A 2 -16.48 -6.89 18.78
N PRO A 3 -17.46 -7.09 19.68
CA PRO A 3 -17.55 -6.37 20.95
C PRO A 3 -16.27 -6.42 21.80
N ALA A 4 -15.60 -7.58 21.82
CA ALA A 4 -14.33 -7.74 22.55
C ALA A 4 -13.20 -6.84 22.04
N ILE A 5 -13.17 -6.52 20.74
CA ILE A 5 -12.15 -5.62 20.17
C ILE A 5 -12.49 -4.17 20.46
N SER A 6 -13.77 -3.79 20.38
CA SER A 6 -14.20 -2.44 20.77
C SER A 6 -13.84 -2.16 22.23
N LEU A 7 -14.11 -3.11 23.13
CA LEU A 7 -13.71 -3.00 24.53
C LEU A 7 -12.19 -2.94 24.70
N LEU A 8 -11.43 -3.72 23.93
CA LEU A 8 -9.96 -3.68 23.97
C LEU A 8 -9.43 -2.33 23.50
N ALA A 9 -9.96 -1.79 22.41
CA ALA A 9 -9.58 -0.48 21.89
C ALA A 9 -9.92 0.61 22.91
N GLU A 10 -11.14 0.62 23.42
CA GLU A 10 -11.60 1.61 24.40
C GLU A 10 -10.76 1.60 25.68
N THR A 11 -10.57 0.43 26.30
CA THR A 11 -9.77 0.31 27.53
C THR A 11 -8.32 0.73 27.32
N THR A 12 -7.73 0.36 26.19
CA THR A 12 -6.36 0.73 25.84
C THR A 12 -6.26 2.21 25.50
N GLY A 13 -7.21 2.74 24.73
CA GLY A 13 -7.28 4.12 24.26
C GLY A 13 -7.47 5.11 25.40
N ARG A 14 -8.28 4.80 26.41
CA ARG A 14 -8.43 5.63 27.62
C ARG A 14 -7.11 5.87 28.36
N SER A 15 -6.21 4.89 28.35
CA SER A 15 -4.89 5.01 28.99
C SER A 15 -3.88 5.80 28.15
N ILE A 16 -4.18 6.07 26.88
CA ILE A 16 -3.27 6.73 25.94
C ILE A 16 -3.73 8.16 25.63
N PHE A 17 -5.03 8.36 25.45
CA PHE A 17 -5.62 9.62 25.05
C PHE A 17 -6.23 10.35 26.24
N SER A 18 -5.89 11.63 26.41
CA SER A 18 -6.51 12.50 27.42
C SER A 18 -8.03 12.59 27.19
N PRO A 19 -8.85 12.56 28.27
CA PRO A 19 -10.31 12.63 28.19
C PRO A 19 -10.77 14.07 27.89
N SER A 20 -10.56 14.53 26.66
CA SER A 20 -11.23 15.70 26.10
C SER A 20 -12.34 15.26 25.14
N ALA A 21 -13.37 16.09 24.96
CA ALA A 21 -14.53 15.76 24.12
C ALA A 21 -14.17 15.43 22.66
N GLU A 22 -13.05 15.96 22.16
CA GLU A 22 -12.53 15.69 20.82
C GLU A 22 -11.85 14.32 20.71
N ASN A 23 -11.28 13.82 21.80
CA ASN A 23 -10.48 12.58 21.82
C ASN A 23 -11.29 11.32 22.08
N SER A 24 -12.54 11.44 22.54
CA SER A 24 -13.39 10.30 22.91
C SER A 24 -13.61 9.31 21.75
N LYS A 25 -13.75 9.83 20.51
CA LYS A 25 -13.91 8.98 19.32
C LYS A 25 -12.64 8.19 18.97
N PHE A 26 -11.45 8.72 19.26
CA PHE A 26 -10.19 8.04 19.00
C PHE A 26 -9.92 6.92 20.00
N GLN A 27 -10.49 7.00 21.21
CA GLN A 27 -10.36 5.95 22.22
C GLN A 27 -11.00 4.64 21.77
N GLU A 28 -12.10 4.70 21.00
CA GLU A 28 -12.82 3.52 20.53
C GLU A 28 -12.33 2.99 19.17
N ASP A 29 -11.55 3.79 18.42
CA ASP A 29 -11.04 3.40 17.11
C ASP A 29 -9.74 2.58 17.23
N PRO A 30 -9.75 1.29 16.86
CA PRO A 30 -8.56 0.45 16.92
C PRO A 30 -7.41 0.95 16.04
N HIS A 31 -7.70 1.70 14.96
CA HIS A 31 -6.67 2.28 14.11
C HIS A 31 -5.98 3.46 14.79
N ALA A 32 -6.74 4.38 15.39
CA ALA A 32 -6.19 5.47 16.18
C ALA A 32 -5.37 4.95 17.39
N VAL A 33 -5.91 3.95 18.11
CA VAL A 33 -5.19 3.30 19.22
C VAL A 33 -3.89 2.65 18.74
N LYS A 34 -3.88 1.97 17.59
CA LYS A 34 -2.65 1.42 16.99
C LYS A 34 -1.62 2.49 16.70
N ASP A 35 -2.02 3.60 16.06
CA ASP A 35 -1.11 4.68 15.71
C ASP A 35 -0.45 5.29 16.96
N ALA A 36 -1.25 5.57 17.99
CA ALA A 36 -0.71 6.07 19.24
C ALA A 36 0.21 5.04 19.94
N LEU A 37 -0.11 3.75 19.92
CA LEU A 37 0.76 2.69 20.44
C LEU A 37 2.10 2.57 19.70
N LEU A 38 2.13 2.82 18.38
CA LEU A 38 3.37 2.78 17.61
C LEU A 38 4.39 3.81 18.12
N THR A 39 3.95 4.96 18.66
CA THR A 39 4.85 5.94 19.27
C THR A 39 5.64 5.37 20.46
N TYR A 40 5.06 4.44 21.22
CA TYR A 40 5.76 3.80 22.33
C TYR A 40 6.63 2.65 21.84
N VAL A 41 6.07 1.78 21.00
CA VAL A 41 6.73 0.55 20.53
C VAL A 41 7.94 0.87 19.68
N CYS A 42 7.84 1.83 18.76
CA CYS A 42 8.93 2.16 17.84
C CYS A 42 10.07 2.93 18.51
N HIS A 43 9.80 3.70 19.57
CA HIS A 43 10.82 4.44 20.31
C HIS A 43 11.39 3.67 21.51
N GLY A 44 10.90 2.44 21.78
CA GLY A 44 11.32 1.68 22.96
C GLY A 44 10.87 2.30 24.28
N SER A 45 9.86 3.17 24.25
CA SER A 45 9.33 3.84 25.43
C SER A 45 8.48 2.89 26.27
N SER A 46 8.39 3.15 27.58
CA SER A 46 7.47 2.43 28.46
C SER A 46 6.02 2.66 28.03
N LEU A 47 5.22 1.58 27.98
CA LEU A 47 3.79 1.68 27.70
C LEU A 47 3.08 2.50 28.80
N PRO A 48 2.01 3.24 28.46
CA PRO A 48 1.28 4.05 29.44
C PRO A 48 0.75 3.22 30.61
N CYS A 49 0.91 3.77 31.80
CA CYS A 49 0.34 3.22 33.01
C CYS A 49 -0.08 4.34 33.95
N GLU A 50 -1.38 4.43 34.23
CA GLU A 50 -1.94 5.42 35.16
C GLU A 50 -1.93 4.90 36.60
N THR A 51 -2.23 3.60 36.79
CA THR A 51 -2.21 2.92 38.08
C THR A 51 -1.73 1.48 37.89
N PRO A 52 -1.20 0.79 38.93
CA PRO A 52 -0.69 -0.59 38.79
C PRO A 52 -1.69 -1.60 38.21
N THR A 53 -2.99 -1.31 38.32
CA THR A 53 -4.10 -2.11 37.78
C THR A 53 -4.57 -1.63 36.40
N ASN A 54 -4.28 -0.37 36.02
CA ASN A 54 -4.63 0.25 34.74
C ASN A 54 -3.36 0.60 33.95
N CYS A 55 -2.62 -0.43 33.53
CA CYS A 55 -1.49 -0.29 32.60
C CYS A 55 -1.81 -0.95 31.26
N VAL A 56 -1.36 -0.32 30.17
CA VAL A 56 -1.32 -0.95 28.85
C VAL A 56 -0.25 -2.03 28.85
N ARG A 57 -0.65 -3.28 28.56
CA ARG A 57 0.27 -4.43 28.52
C ARG A 57 0.65 -4.79 27.09
N ARG A 58 1.70 -5.59 26.94
CA ARG A 58 2.11 -6.11 25.62
C ARG A 58 0.99 -6.90 24.94
N GLN A 59 0.12 -7.57 25.70
CA GLN A 59 -1.04 -8.29 25.15
C GLN A 59 -2.05 -7.34 24.50
N ASN A 60 -2.26 -6.14 25.06
CA ASN A 60 -3.11 -5.12 24.44
C ASN A 60 -2.56 -4.70 23.07
N VAL A 61 -1.25 -4.43 23.00
CA VAL A 61 -0.56 -4.07 21.76
C VAL A 61 -0.72 -5.15 20.70
N VAL A 62 -0.41 -6.40 21.05
CA VAL A 62 -0.53 -7.54 20.12
C VAL A 62 -1.98 -7.72 19.66
N GLY A 63 -2.96 -7.58 20.56
CA GLY A 63 -4.38 -7.72 20.22
C GLY A 63 -4.87 -6.65 19.25
N ILE A 64 -4.55 -5.38 19.49
CA ILE A 64 -4.91 -4.27 18.60
C ILE A 64 -4.23 -4.42 17.24
N PHE A 65 -2.93 -4.75 17.22
CA PHE A 65 -2.17 -4.90 15.98
C PHE A 65 -2.74 -6.07 15.15
N ALA A 66 -2.92 -7.24 15.77
CA ALA A 66 -3.49 -8.41 15.10
C ALA A 66 -4.88 -8.13 14.53
N TYR A 67 -5.73 -7.38 15.26
CA TYR A 67 -7.04 -6.99 14.75
C TYR A 67 -6.94 -6.06 13.54
N THR A 68 -6.16 -4.98 13.63
CA THR A 68 -6.02 -4.03 12.51
C THR A 68 -5.43 -4.70 11.27
N ASP A 69 -4.44 -5.57 11.44
CA ASP A 69 -3.83 -6.32 10.33
C ASP A 69 -4.86 -7.30 9.73
N TRP A 70 -5.69 -7.94 10.55
CA TRP A 70 -6.79 -8.77 10.08
C TRP A 70 -7.83 -7.95 9.29
N VAL A 71 -8.22 -6.75 9.78
CA VAL A 71 -9.15 -5.85 9.06
C VAL A 71 -8.58 -5.46 7.70
N SER A 72 -7.30 -5.06 7.65
CA SER A 72 -6.61 -4.75 6.39
C SER A 72 -6.60 -5.95 5.43
N HIS A 73 -6.38 -7.16 5.94
CA HIS A 73 -6.45 -8.39 5.14
C HIS A 73 -7.87 -8.67 4.60
N GLN A 74 -8.92 -8.42 5.40
CA GLN A 74 -10.30 -8.55 4.93
C GLN A 74 -10.62 -7.53 3.84
N LYS A 75 -10.21 -6.26 4.01
CA LYS A 75 -10.35 -5.22 3.00
C LYS A 75 -9.70 -5.64 1.69
N TRP A 76 -8.51 -6.24 1.76
CA TRP A 76 -7.76 -6.68 0.58
C TRP A 76 -8.50 -7.72 -0.28
N LYS A 77 -9.33 -8.56 0.35
CA LYS A 77 -10.16 -9.55 -0.35
C LYS A 77 -11.45 -8.97 -0.91
N ASN A 78 -11.86 -7.80 -0.43
CA ASN A 78 -13.09 -7.15 -0.85
C ASN A 78 -12.93 -6.53 -2.25
N TRP A 79 -13.83 -6.90 -3.15
CA TRP A 79 -13.86 -6.41 -4.52
C TRP A 79 -14.12 -4.90 -4.61
N ASP A 80 -15.06 -4.38 -3.83
CA ASP A 80 -15.42 -2.95 -3.86
C ASP A 80 -14.32 -2.09 -3.27
N TRP A 81 -13.60 -2.63 -2.28
CA TRP A 81 -12.38 -2.00 -1.79
C TRP A 81 -11.31 -1.89 -2.88
N ARG A 82 -11.10 -2.95 -3.66
CA ARG A 82 -10.16 -2.93 -4.79
C ARG A 82 -10.57 -1.90 -5.85
N ARG A 83 -11.87 -1.80 -6.16
CA ARG A 83 -12.41 -0.76 -7.04
C ARG A 83 -12.11 0.64 -6.50
N LEU A 84 -12.37 0.89 -5.22
CA LEU A 84 -12.02 2.17 -4.58
C LEU A 84 -10.52 2.47 -4.67
N CYS A 85 -9.66 1.49 -4.44
CA CYS A 85 -8.20 1.63 -4.52
C CYS A 85 -7.72 2.00 -5.93
N LEU A 86 -8.33 1.41 -6.97
CA LEU A 86 -8.04 1.77 -8.37
C LEU A 86 -8.37 3.24 -8.63
N LEU A 87 -9.54 3.73 -8.19
CA LEU A 87 -9.88 5.14 -8.36
C LEU A 87 -8.92 6.07 -7.61
N ARG A 88 -8.62 5.75 -6.33
CA ARG A 88 -7.75 6.59 -5.49
C ARG A 88 -6.30 6.64 -5.95
N SER A 89 -5.80 5.56 -6.56
CA SER A 89 -4.39 5.47 -6.98
C SER A 89 -4.14 5.88 -8.44
N TYR A 90 -5.18 6.03 -9.26
CA TYR A 90 -5.06 6.29 -10.71
C TYR A 90 -4.10 7.43 -11.05
N GLY A 91 -4.24 8.58 -10.41
CA GLY A 91 -3.38 9.74 -10.65
C GLY A 91 -1.91 9.43 -10.37
N LEU A 92 -1.62 8.73 -9.28
CA LEU A 92 -0.26 8.34 -8.91
C LEU A 92 0.31 7.28 -9.86
N VAL A 93 -0.47 6.25 -10.22
CA VAL A 93 -0.02 5.21 -11.17
C VAL A 93 0.29 5.84 -12.53
N ARG A 94 -0.59 6.71 -13.03
CA ARG A 94 -0.38 7.45 -14.29
C ARG A 94 0.89 8.29 -14.24
N HIS A 95 1.13 9.00 -13.13
CA HIS A 95 2.34 9.80 -12.98
C HIS A 95 3.59 8.92 -12.88
N ILE A 96 3.56 7.82 -12.14
CA ILE A 96 4.68 6.85 -12.06
C ILE A 96 5.03 6.35 -13.47
N VAL A 97 4.06 5.90 -14.27
CA VAL A 97 4.33 5.41 -15.63
C VAL A 97 4.86 6.51 -16.54
N SER A 98 4.33 7.73 -16.43
CA SER A 98 4.88 8.89 -17.14
C SER A 98 6.33 9.16 -16.77
N GLN A 99 6.69 9.06 -15.48
CA GLN A 99 8.06 9.21 -15.03
C GLN A 99 8.93 8.07 -15.54
N MET A 100 8.48 6.81 -15.47
CA MET A 100 9.22 5.66 -16.02
C MET A 100 9.56 5.86 -17.50
N LEU A 101 8.61 6.37 -18.30
CA LEU A 101 8.86 6.72 -19.70
C LEU A 101 9.85 7.88 -19.86
N ALA A 102 9.77 8.89 -19.00
CA ALA A 102 10.75 9.97 -18.97
C ALA A 102 12.15 9.47 -18.60
N MET A 103 12.30 8.57 -17.61
CA MET A 103 13.60 8.01 -17.21
C MET A 103 14.30 7.27 -18.34
N VAL A 104 13.53 6.69 -19.25
CA VAL A 104 14.07 6.00 -20.43
C VAL A 104 14.48 6.98 -21.52
N SER A 105 13.89 8.18 -21.55
CA SER A 105 14.36 9.23 -22.44
C SER A 105 15.68 9.81 -21.89
N SER A 106 16.58 10.22 -22.79
CA SER A 106 17.91 10.74 -22.42
C SER A 106 17.91 11.98 -21.52
N SER A 107 16.76 12.60 -21.26
CA SER A 107 16.60 13.81 -20.45
C SER A 107 15.79 13.62 -19.16
N GLY A 108 15.41 12.38 -18.83
CA GLY A 108 14.62 12.10 -17.63
C GLY A 108 15.40 12.13 -16.31
N PRO A 109 14.68 12.19 -15.18
CA PRO A 109 15.29 12.05 -13.86
C PRO A 109 15.78 10.61 -13.61
N TYR A 110 16.90 10.43 -12.91
CA TYR A 110 17.35 9.08 -12.51
C TYR A 110 16.57 8.51 -11.32
N VAL A 111 16.05 9.38 -10.44
CA VAL A 111 15.32 8.99 -9.23
C VAL A 111 14.14 9.95 -9.05
N VAL A 112 12.98 9.40 -8.73
CA VAL A 112 11.80 10.16 -8.32
C VAL A 112 11.35 9.63 -6.96
N LEU A 113 11.24 10.53 -5.98
CA LEU A 113 10.83 10.19 -4.63
C LEU A 113 9.41 10.70 -4.37
N TYR A 114 8.52 9.80 -3.96
CA TYR A 114 7.19 10.14 -3.49
C TYR A 114 7.13 9.91 -1.98
N SER A 115 6.85 10.97 -1.22
CA SER A 115 6.50 10.86 0.19
C SER A 115 4.99 10.84 0.33
N GLY A 116 4.44 9.77 0.91
CA GLY A 116 3.00 9.58 1.08
C GLY A 116 2.67 8.91 2.40
N HIS A 117 1.39 8.59 2.59
CA HIS A 117 0.91 7.92 3.79
C HIS A 117 0.78 6.41 3.59
N ASP A 118 0.53 5.68 4.67
CA ASP A 118 0.15 4.26 4.67
C ASP A 118 -0.99 3.97 3.69
N HIS A 119 -2.03 4.81 3.67
CA HIS A 119 -3.12 4.72 2.70
C HIS A 119 -2.66 4.91 1.25
N THR A 120 -1.64 5.73 0.98
CA THR A 120 -1.10 5.88 -0.38
C THR A 120 -0.53 4.56 -0.86
N ILE A 121 0.27 3.90 -0.03
CA ILE A 121 0.88 2.60 -0.34
C ILE A 121 -0.19 1.51 -0.40
N GLU A 122 -1.18 1.52 0.50
CA GLU A 122 -2.31 0.59 0.52
C GLU A 122 -3.08 0.61 -0.79
N HIS A 123 -3.56 1.80 -1.20
CA HIS A 123 -4.33 1.94 -2.44
C HIS A 123 -3.52 1.57 -3.67
N LEU A 124 -2.25 2.01 -3.75
CA LEU A 124 -1.36 1.71 -4.87
C LEU A 124 -1.10 0.21 -5.00
N SER A 125 -0.83 -0.46 -3.88
CA SER A 125 -0.53 -1.89 -3.85
C SER A 125 -1.75 -2.74 -4.20
N ALA A 126 -2.94 -2.37 -3.71
CA ALA A 126 -4.18 -3.01 -4.07
C ALA A 126 -4.54 -2.80 -5.56
N ALA A 127 -4.29 -1.60 -6.10
CA ALA A 127 -4.52 -1.28 -7.52
C ALA A 127 -3.62 -2.09 -8.46
N LEU A 128 -2.35 -2.30 -8.09
CA LEU A 128 -1.40 -3.15 -8.82
C LEU A 128 -1.71 -4.65 -8.66
N GLY A 129 -2.65 -5.01 -7.80
CA GLY A 129 -3.03 -6.39 -7.54
C GLY A 129 -2.01 -7.19 -6.74
N LEU A 130 -1.22 -6.52 -5.88
CA LEU A 130 -0.30 -7.19 -4.97
C LEU A 130 -1.05 -8.00 -3.92
N GLN A 131 -0.37 -8.95 -3.29
CA GLN A 131 -0.92 -9.66 -2.13
C GLN A 131 -0.85 -8.77 -0.88
N SER A 132 -1.76 -9.01 0.06
CA SER A 132 -1.73 -8.31 1.34
C SER A 132 -0.45 -8.63 2.10
N ASP A 133 0.31 -7.60 2.45
CA ASP A 133 1.52 -7.68 3.27
C ASP A 133 1.36 -6.75 4.48
N PRO A 134 1.20 -7.29 5.70
CA PRO A 134 1.08 -6.47 6.91
C PRO A 134 2.31 -5.59 7.18
N LEU A 135 3.48 -5.93 6.62
CA LEU A 135 4.70 -5.12 6.76
C LEU A 135 4.65 -3.85 5.90
N LEU A 136 3.79 -3.80 4.90
CA LEU A 136 3.68 -2.70 3.95
C LEU A 136 2.96 -1.48 4.53
N LEU A 137 2.23 -1.64 5.63
CA LEU A 137 1.50 -0.59 6.32
C LEU A 137 2.21 -0.14 7.62
N ARG A 138 3.52 -0.41 7.73
CA ARG A 138 4.35 0.01 8.86
C ARG A 138 5.14 1.27 8.50
N TYR A 139 5.69 1.95 9.50
CA TYR A 139 6.57 3.09 9.28
C TYR A 139 7.75 2.73 8.37
N ALA A 140 8.14 3.70 7.54
CA ALA A 140 9.20 3.56 6.54
C ALA A 140 8.98 2.42 5.53
N ALA A 141 7.74 1.94 5.37
CA ALA A 141 7.39 1.04 4.28
C ALA A 141 7.66 1.72 2.93
N ARG A 142 8.22 0.95 2.00
CA ARG A 142 8.64 1.45 0.69
C ARG A 142 8.17 0.54 -0.43
N LEU A 143 7.62 1.17 -1.46
CA LEU A 143 7.32 0.54 -2.74
C LEU A 143 8.24 1.18 -3.80
N VAL A 144 9.08 0.37 -4.43
CA VAL A 144 10.12 0.87 -5.34
C VAL A 144 9.91 0.30 -6.74
N PHE A 145 9.74 1.18 -7.71
CA PHE A 145 9.76 0.84 -9.13
C PHE A 145 11.18 1.07 -9.65
N GLU A 146 11.83 0.01 -10.11
CA GLU A 146 13.14 0.09 -10.75
C GLU A 146 12.96 -0.12 -12.24
N VAL A 147 13.59 0.73 -13.05
CA VAL A 147 13.52 0.68 -14.51
C VAL A 147 14.84 0.16 -15.06
N TYR A 148 14.76 -0.74 -16.02
CA TYR A 148 15.90 -1.39 -16.66
C TYR A 148 15.79 -1.27 -18.18
N HIS A 149 16.92 -1.03 -18.83
CA HIS A 149 17.05 -1.04 -20.28
C HIS A 149 18.04 -2.13 -20.67
N ASN A 150 17.65 -2.99 -21.62
CA ASN A 150 18.52 -3.99 -22.20
C ASN A 150 19.31 -3.39 -23.37
N SER A 151 20.62 -3.20 -23.18
CA SER A 151 21.51 -2.62 -24.19
C SER A 151 21.72 -3.49 -25.43
N THR A 152 21.25 -4.74 -25.46
CA THR A 152 21.39 -5.64 -26.61
C THR A 152 20.18 -5.62 -27.54
N GLU A 153 19.01 -5.16 -27.07
CA GLU A 153 17.74 -5.13 -27.85
C GLU A 153 17.50 -3.77 -28.53
N SER A 154 18.51 -2.89 -28.55
CA SER A 154 18.41 -1.45 -28.85
C SER A 154 18.07 -1.05 -30.30
N GLN A 155 17.54 -1.94 -31.14
CA GLN A 155 17.26 -1.64 -32.55
C GLN A 155 15.77 -1.54 -32.93
N ALA A 156 14.81 -1.59 -31.99
CA ALA A 156 13.41 -1.32 -32.33
C ALA A 156 12.54 -0.78 -31.17
N GLY A 157 12.56 0.53 -30.91
CA GLY A 157 11.55 1.20 -30.06
C GLY A 157 11.57 0.82 -28.57
N ALA A 158 10.40 0.73 -27.94
CA ALA A 158 10.24 0.34 -26.51
C ALA A 158 10.63 -1.13 -26.21
N SER A 159 11.02 -1.88 -27.25
CA SER A 159 11.55 -3.24 -27.15
C SER A 159 12.89 -3.22 -26.40
N GLY A 160 12.92 -3.83 -25.22
CA GLY A 160 14.09 -3.86 -24.34
C GLY A 160 13.95 -3.07 -23.03
N LEU A 161 12.77 -2.49 -22.77
CA LEU A 161 12.48 -1.79 -21.53
C LEU A 161 11.70 -2.63 -20.54
N TYR A 162 12.23 -2.70 -19.33
CA TYR A 162 11.69 -3.53 -18.27
C TYR A 162 11.58 -2.73 -16.98
N PHE A 163 10.74 -3.20 -16.07
CA PHE A 163 10.68 -2.72 -14.72
C PHE A 163 10.55 -3.88 -13.72
N ARG A 164 10.96 -3.60 -12.48
CA ARG A 164 10.80 -4.46 -11.32
C ARG A 164 10.09 -3.68 -10.22
N LEU A 165 9.24 -4.35 -9.47
CA LEU A 165 8.56 -3.78 -8.31
C LEU A 165 9.06 -4.46 -7.03
N LEU A 166 9.52 -3.65 -6.08
CA LEU A 166 9.98 -4.11 -4.78
C LEU A 166 9.07 -3.58 -3.65
N THR A 167 8.69 -4.45 -2.72
CA THR A 167 8.10 -4.07 -1.43
C THR A 167 9.11 -4.29 -0.32
N ASN A 168 9.51 -3.24 0.39
CA ASN A 168 10.48 -3.33 1.49
C ASN A 168 11.79 -4.09 1.12
N GLY A 169 12.19 -4.08 -0.16
CA GLY A 169 13.36 -4.79 -0.69
C GLY A 169 13.10 -6.20 -1.23
N LYS A 170 11.87 -6.72 -1.15
CA LYS A 170 11.46 -8.00 -1.72
C LYS A 170 10.85 -7.80 -3.12
N ASP A 171 11.30 -8.58 -4.10
CA ASP A 171 10.72 -8.58 -5.45
C ASP A 171 9.30 -9.17 -5.43
N VAL A 172 8.32 -8.35 -5.83
CA VAL A 172 6.90 -8.70 -5.92
C VAL A 172 6.36 -8.62 -7.34
N THR A 173 7.22 -8.45 -8.33
CA THR A 173 6.83 -8.27 -9.74
C THR A 173 5.96 -9.42 -10.26
N LYS A 174 6.21 -10.65 -9.80
CA LYS A 174 5.42 -11.85 -10.13
C LYS A 174 3.98 -11.82 -9.62
N GLN A 175 3.68 -11.02 -8.60
CA GLN A 175 2.33 -10.90 -8.05
C GLN A 175 1.41 -10.08 -8.96
N ILE A 176 1.98 -9.18 -9.77
CA ILE A 176 1.23 -8.27 -10.62
C ILE A 176 0.60 -9.05 -11.78
N ASN A 177 -0.72 -8.93 -11.92
CA ASN A 177 -1.48 -9.73 -12.88
C ASN A 177 -1.07 -9.51 -14.34
N PHE A 178 -0.77 -8.28 -14.75
CA PHE A 178 -0.32 -7.97 -16.11
C PHE A 178 1.18 -8.28 -16.35
N CYS A 179 1.90 -8.74 -15.32
CA CYS A 179 3.30 -9.17 -15.40
C CYS A 179 3.48 -10.70 -15.38
N LYS A 180 2.41 -11.49 -15.57
CA LYS A 180 2.47 -12.96 -15.54
C LYS A 180 3.43 -13.58 -16.57
N LYS A 181 3.69 -12.90 -17.69
CA LYS A 181 4.72 -13.28 -18.67
C LYS A 181 6.04 -12.54 -18.43
N SER A 182 6.46 -12.40 -17.17
CA SER A 182 7.71 -11.73 -16.80
C SER A 182 8.93 -12.51 -17.30
N THR A 183 9.95 -11.79 -17.78
CA THR A 183 11.26 -12.38 -18.05
C THR A 183 11.94 -12.67 -16.72
N VAL A 184 12.21 -13.95 -16.45
CA VAL A 184 12.92 -14.37 -15.24
C VAL A 184 14.42 -14.35 -15.56
N LEU A 185 15.15 -13.36 -15.06
CA LEU A 185 16.60 -13.28 -15.24
C LEU A 185 17.31 -14.38 -14.44
N ASN A 186 16.86 -14.61 -13.20
CA ASN A 186 17.35 -15.61 -12.25
C ASN A 186 16.20 -16.04 -11.34
N SER A 187 16.36 -17.12 -10.56
CA SER A 187 15.32 -17.66 -9.66
C SER A 187 14.69 -16.61 -8.71
N LYS A 188 15.41 -15.53 -8.40
CA LYS A 188 14.99 -14.46 -7.47
C LYS A 188 14.57 -13.13 -8.12
N VAL A 189 14.83 -12.92 -9.41
CA VAL A 189 14.62 -11.60 -10.07
C VAL A 189 13.71 -11.76 -11.27
N SER A 190 12.61 -11.01 -11.25
CA SER A 190 11.59 -11.04 -12.29
C SER A 190 11.40 -9.65 -12.88
N LEU A 191 11.47 -9.56 -14.21
CA LEU A 191 11.33 -8.31 -14.93
C LEU A 191 10.03 -8.30 -15.74
N CYS A 192 9.28 -7.20 -15.65
CA CYS A 192 8.07 -6.97 -16.42
C CYS A 192 8.32 -5.95 -17.52
N LYS A 193 7.84 -6.20 -18.73
CA LYS A 193 7.97 -5.23 -19.82
C LYS A 193 7.18 -3.96 -19.48
N ILE A 194 7.76 -2.78 -19.76
CA ILE A 194 7.07 -1.50 -19.51
C ILE A 194 5.79 -1.40 -20.36
N GLU A 195 5.77 -1.97 -21.56
CA GLU A 195 4.57 -2.04 -22.41
C GLU A 195 3.35 -2.63 -21.69
N ASN A 196 3.55 -3.58 -20.77
CA ASN A 196 2.45 -4.20 -20.04
C ASN A 196 1.77 -3.21 -19.07
N ILE A 197 2.54 -2.34 -18.40
CA ILE A 197 1.95 -1.34 -17.48
C ILE A 197 1.30 -0.18 -18.25
N ILE A 198 1.83 0.17 -19.43
CA ILE A 198 1.21 1.13 -20.35
C ILE A 198 -0.13 0.58 -20.82
N ARG A 199 -0.15 -0.65 -21.34
CA ARG A 199 -1.38 -1.34 -21.76
C ARG A 199 -2.38 -1.45 -20.62
N PHE A 200 -1.92 -1.80 -19.42
CA PHE A 200 -2.77 -1.84 -18.24
C PHE A 200 -3.45 -0.49 -17.98
N LEU A 201 -2.72 0.63 -18.06
CA LEU A 201 -3.28 1.97 -17.85
C LEU A 201 -4.27 2.41 -18.94
N HIS A 202 -4.03 2.04 -20.20
CA HIS A 202 -4.84 2.47 -21.33
C HIS A 202 -6.08 1.59 -21.55
N ASP A 203 -5.90 0.27 -21.51
CA ASP A 203 -6.93 -0.69 -21.95
C ASP A 203 -7.65 -1.32 -20.77
N ASP A 204 -6.90 -1.74 -19.74
CA ASP A 204 -7.42 -2.63 -18.71
C ASP A 204 -7.80 -1.91 -17.40
N TYR A 205 -7.32 -0.68 -17.17
CA TYR A 205 -7.43 -0.01 -15.87
C TYR A 205 -8.88 0.20 -15.43
N PHE A 206 -9.73 0.62 -16.38
CA PHE A 206 -11.14 0.93 -16.15
C PHE A 206 -12.09 -0.23 -16.49
N SER A 207 -11.56 -1.36 -16.95
CA SER A 207 -12.35 -2.53 -17.34
C SER A 207 -13.26 -3.03 -16.22
N ILE A 208 -12.79 -2.98 -14.96
CA ILE A 208 -13.54 -3.38 -13.77
C ILE A 208 -14.79 -2.52 -13.50
N PHE A 209 -14.84 -1.31 -14.07
CA PHE A 209 -15.97 -0.38 -13.95
C PHE A 209 -16.87 -0.39 -15.18
N ASN A 210 -16.49 -1.12 -16.24
CA ASN A 210 -17.14 -1.12 -17.54
C ASN A 210 -17.25 0.29 -18.16
N VAL A 211 -16.20 1.10 -18.00
CA VAL A 211 -16.06 2.46 -18.57
C VAL A 211 -14.66 2.65 -19.14
N THR A 212 -14.43 3.74 -19.87
CA THR A 212 -13.15 4.02 -20.55
C THR A 212 -12.35 5.18 -19.94
N ASN A 213 -12.94 5.93 -19.00
CA ASN A 213 -12.29 7.11 -18.44
C ASN A 213 -12.54 7.25 -16.93
N PHE A 214 -11.65 8.00 -16.29
CA PHE A 214 -11.65 8.21 -14.85
C PHE A 214 -12.91 8.91 -14.33
N LYS A 215 -13.43 9.90 -15.08
CA LYS A 215 -14.58 10.69 -14.69
C LYS A 215 -15.82 9.80 -14.54
N ASP A 216 -16.10 8.99 -15.55
CA ASP A 216 -17.24 8.07 -15.54
C ASP A 216 -17.06 6.98 -14.49
N ALA A 217 -15.83 6.50 -14.28
CA ALA A 217 -15.52 5.52 -13.24
C ALA A 217 -15.83 6.05 -11.83
N CYS A 218 -15.66 7.36 -11.58
CA CYS A 218 -16.00 7.98 -10.30
C CYS A 218 -17.51 8.13 -10.06
N TYR A 219 -18.33 8.13 -11.11
CA TYR A 219 -19.79 8.19 -10.98
C TYR A 219 -20.43 6.80 -10.83
N GLN A 220 -19.67 5.72 -11.02
CA GLN A 220 -20.16 4.36 -10.78
C GLN A 220 -20.38 4.14 -9.28
N LYS A 221 -21.52 3.54 -8.93
CA LYS A 221 -21.76 3.10 -7.56
C LYS A 221 -20.82 1.93 -7.23
N LEU A 222 -20.08 2.10 -6.14
CA LEU A 222 -19.24 1.08 -5.52
C LEU A 222 -20.12 0.18 -4.66
#